data_AF-A0AAP0ITK4-F1
#
_entry.id   AF-A0AAP0ITK4-F1
#
_cell.length_a   1.000
_cell.length_b   1.000
_cell.length_c   1.000
_cell.angle_alpha   90.00
_cell.angle_beta   90.00
_cell.angle_gamma   90.00
#
_symmetry.space_group_name_H-M   'P 1'
#
loop_
_entity.id
_entity.type
_entity.pdbx_description
1 polymer ?
#
loop_
_entity_poly.entity_id
_entity_poly.type
_entity_poly.pdbx_seq_one_letter_code
_entity_poly.pdbx_strand_id
1 'polypeptide(L)'
;MQQLVAYENTLSARQMDSLNALCDTIWPSLSPPTHNHHLTMLDHSLLTYYTTSASMAATPQRLGGMISQRLQHPALFLLRLALWLLSTWFGTFILCGVLSVSTEFPYLQSFSKVSQKKREKIIRGWSCSSLYLLRMLFQSFKMLVLLVFFTQLNDRYENPAWKAIGYPGPDPDFPNPSKTPPKNSGDDDEDQQGMGMEEAILGPLCRGIVDLTHSKHWVATTLRKHGFNFVSNDQQKSSIIISCDVVVVGSGSGGGVAAGILAKAGYKVLVLEKGDYFARSALSLLEGPTMDQMYEGSGFMATADLGVMILAGSTVGGGSTVNWSASIKTPKHVRKEWCEEEELELFGSGMYEEAMEAVCDRMGVQSEAVEEGLNNCVLRRGCVELGYPVTNIPRNAPADHYCGWCCFGCKDGRKQGTAETWLVDAVDSGNALILPNCKALKVLYSQRSNKKREAIGVVFEHEVENKKKKKKKKKQSYVVKSRVTVVAAGALETPALLRRSGLRNPNIGKHLRLHPVAMAWGYFPEEEEKKRASREG
;
A
#
# COMPACT_ATOMS: atom_id res chain seq x y z
N MET A 1 -4.34 20.24 4.24
CA MET A 1 -4.10 20.00 5.69
C MET A 1 -4.31 18.52 5.96
N GLN A 2 -3.26 17.69 5.82
CA GLN A 2 -3.33 16.26 6.10
C GLN A 2 -3.40 16.08 7.62
N GLN A 3 -4.61 16.00 8.18
CA GLN A 3 -4.76 15.58 9.58
C GLN A 3 -4.16 14.19 9.72
N LEU A 4 -3.17 14.04 10.61
CA LEU A 4 -2.82 12.75 11.19
C LEU A 4 -4.12 12.09 11.65
N VAL A 5 -4.54 11.03 10.96
CA VAL A 5 -5.83 10.38 11.22
C VAL A 5 -5.77 9.74 12.60
N ALA A 6 -6.26 10.45 13.61
CA ALA A 6 -6.46 9.89 14.94
C ALA A 6 -7.71 8.99 14.90
N TYR A 7 -7.49 7.68 14.78
CA TYR A 7 -8.57 6.69 14.82
C TYR A 7 -9.22 6.66 16.20
N GLU A 8 -10.55 6.48 16.25
CA GLU A 8 -11.27 6.37 17.52
C GLU A 8 -10.91 5.04 18.19
N ASN A 9 -10.42 5.13 19.42
CA ASN A 9 -10.06 3.96 20.21
C ASN A 9 -11.28 3.46 20.99
N THR A 10 -11.66 2.21 20.74
CA THR A 10 -12.79 1.53 21.39
C THR A 10 -12.35 0.55 22.48
N LEU A 11 -11.05 0.46 22.79
CA LEU A 11 -10.53 -0.36 23.87
C LEU A 11 -10.83 0.29 25.23
N SER A 12 -11.17 -0.53 26.23
CA SER A 12 -11.35 -0.05 27.60
C SER A 12 -10.03 0.43 28.21
N ALA A 13 -10.09 1.24 29.26
CA ALA A 13 -8.91 1.72 29.99
C ALA A 13 -7.98 0.56 30.44
N ARG A 14 -8.55 -0.54 30.95
CA ARG A 14 -7.76 -1.71 31.40
C ARG A 14 -7.10 -2.46 30.24
N GLN A 15 -7.75 -2.51 29.08
CA GLN A 15 -7.13 -3.07 27.86
C GLN A 15 -6.01 -2.16 27.37
N MET A 16 -6.17 -0.85 27.49
CA MET A 16 -5.11 0.11 27.19
C MET A 16 -3.91 -0.01 28.13
N ASP A 17 -4.11 -0.24 29.43
CA ASP A 17 -3.02 -0.52 30.36
C ASP A 17 -2.22 -1.77 29.97
N SER A 18 -2.94 -2.80 29.50
CA SER A 18 -2.33 -4.04 29.02
C SER A 18 -1.56 -3.83 27.72
N LEU A 19 -2.13 -3.03 26.80
CA LEU A 19 -1.48 -2.66 25.55
C LEU A 19 -0.23 -1.80 25.78
N ASN A 20 -0.28 -0.83 26.69
CA ASN A 20 0.88 -0.03 27.11
C ASN A 20 2.01 -0.94 27.59
N ALA A 21 1.70 -1.86 28.52
CA ALA A 21 2.69 -2.79 29.05
C ALA A 21 3.24 -3.75 27.98
N LEU A 22 2.41 -4.23 27.04
CA LEU A 22 2.86 -5.05 25.91
C LEU A 22 3.82 -4.27 25.00
N CYS A 23 3.43 -3.05 24.61
CA CYS A 23 4.24 -2.18 23.76
C CYS A 23 5.60 -1.88 24.41
N ASP A 24 5.63 -1.50 25.69
CA ASP A 24 6.88 -1.23 26.42
C ASP A 24 7.70 -2.49 26.71
N THR A 25 7.10 -3.68 26.62
CA THR A 25 7.85 -4.93 26.70
C THR A 25 8.50 -5.27 25.36
N ILE A 26 7.87 -4.93 24.24
CA ILE A 26 8.42 -5.14 22.89
C ILE A 26 9.45 -4.06 22.54
N TRP A 27 9.21 -2.82 22.94
CA TRP A 27 10.07 -1.67 22.73
C TRP A 27 10.25 -0.87 24.03
N PRO A 28 11.15 -1.35 24.92
CA PRO A 28 11.42 -0.70 26.20
C PRO A 28 12.33 0.53 26.06
N SER A 29 12.30 1.37 27.08
CA SER A 29 13.38 2.33 27.32
C SER A 29 14.61 1.58 27.83
N LEU A 30 15.79 1.91 27.29
CA LEU A 30 17.08 1.30 27.61
C LEU A 30 18.08 2.35 28.08
N SER A 31 19.03 1.93 28.91
CA SER A 31 20.19 2.75 29.22
C SER A 31 21.15 2.79 28.02
N PRO A 32 21.64 3.98 27.63
CA PRO A 32 22.58 4.09 26.53
C PRO A 32 23.90 3.35 26.85
N PRO A 33 24.56 2.75 25.84
CA PRO A 33 25.82 2.03 26.05
C PRO A 33 26.94 2.96 26.56
N THR A 34 27.58 2.57 27.66
CA THR A 34 28.59 3.38 28.39
C THR A 34 30.04 3.20 27.91
N HIS A 35 30.30 2.31 26.93
CA HIS A 35 31.64 1.74 26.72
C HIS A 35 32.56 2.39 25.67
N ASN A 36 32.15 3.43 24.94
CA ASN A 36 33.05 4.09 23.98
C ASN A 36 33.47 5.48 24.48
N HIS A 37 34.70 5.58 24.99
CA HIS A 37 35.34 6.84 25.40
C HIS A 37 35.52 7.88 24.26
N HIS A 38 35.18 7.52 23.02
CA HIS A 38 35.11 8.44 21.87
C HIS A 38 33.72 9.05 21.60
N LEU A 39 32.67 8.68 22.37
CA LEU A 39 31.34 9.30 22.28
C LEU A 39 31.26 10.63 23.07
N THR A 40 32.31 11.46 23.02
CA THR A 40 32.39 12.75 23.73
C THR A 40 31.46 13.84 23.21
N MET A 41 30.51 13.51 22.34
CA MET A 41 29.31 14.30 22.03
C MET A 41 28.21 13.28 21.69
N LEU A 42 27.42 12.81 22.67
CA LEU A 42 26.21 12.03 22.38
C LEU A 42 25.35 12.83 21.39
N ASP A 43 25.17 12.32 20.16
CA ASP A 43 24.12 12.86 19.30
C ASP A 43 22.82 12.70 20.08
N HIS A 44 22.19 13.82 20.45
CA HIS A 44 20.95 13.86 21.21
C HIS A 44 19.90 12.90 20.62
N SER A 45 19.95 12.66 19.31
CA SER A 45 19.10 11.70 18.60
C SER A 45 19.27 10.25 19.10
N LEU A 46 20.51 9.79 19.30
CA LEU A 46 20.82 8.43 19.72
C LEU A 46 20.43 8.22 21.18
N LEU A 47 20.69 9.22 22.05
CA LEU A 47 20.22 9.19 23.44
C LEU A 47 18.69 9.09 23.48
N THR A 48 18.00 9.95 22.72
CA THR A 48 16.53 9.94 22.61
C THR A 48 16.03 8.58 22.16
N TYR A 49 16.66 7.96 21.16
CA TYR A 49 16.29 6.65 20.65
C TYR A 49 16.39 5.54 21.71
N TYR A 50 17.49 5.47 22.46
CA TYR A 50 17.63 4.49 23.54
C TYR A 50 16.63 4.71 24.68
N THR A 51 16.40 5.96 25.07
CA THR A 51 15.57 6.26 26.25
C THR A 51 14.07 6.33 25.95
N THR A 52 13.65 6.36 24.68
CA THR A 52 12.23 6.47 24.31
C THR A 52 11.58 5.09 24.22
N SER A 53 10.69 4.77 25.18
CA SER A 53 9.83 3.59 25.09
C SER A 53 8.67 3.81 24.09
N ALA A 54 7.98 2.72 23.72
CA ALA A 54 6.80 2.82 22.88
C ALA A 54 5.69 3.68 23.50
N SER A 55 5.44 3.57 24.81
CA SER A 55 4.44 4.38 25.49
C SER A 55 4.79 5.87 25.52
N MET A 56 6.07 6.22 25.72
CA MET A 56 6.54 7.62 25.62
C MET A 56 6.30 8.21 24.23
N ALA A 57 6.43 7.39 23.18
CA ALA A 57 6.18 7.79 21.80
C ALA A 57 4.69 7.73 21.39
N ALA A 58 3.77 7.49 22.32
CA ALA A 58 2.33 7.34 22.09
C ALA A 58 1.92 6.20 21.11
N THR A 59 2.80 5.21 20.92
CA THR A 59 2.55 4.03 20.07
C THR A 59 1.32 3.23 20.51
N PRO A 60 1.07 2.97 21.81
CA PRO A 60 -0.12 2.23 22.25
C PRO A 60 -1.44 2.91 21.85
N GLN A 61 -1.51 4.24 21.91
CA GLN A 61 -2.73 5.00 21.58
C GLN A 61 -3.06 4.86 20.09
N ARG A 62 -2.05 4.98 19.22
CA ARG A 62 -2.19 4.79 17.78
C ARG A 62 -2.57 3.35 17.44
N LEU A 63 -1.88 2.38 18.04
CA LEU A 63 -2.16 0.96 17.85
C LEU A 63 -3.58 0.59 18.33
N GLY A 64 -4.03 1.14 19.46
CA GLY A 64 -5.39 0.96 19.95
C GLY A 64 -6.43 1.45 18.95
N GLY A 65 -6.24 2.66 18.40
CA GLY A 65 -7.08 3.19 17.32
C GLY A 65 -7.08 2.29 16.06
N MET A 66 -5.92 1.78 15.67
CA MET A 66 -5.79 0.86 14.53
C MET A 66 -6.52 -0.47 14.75
N ILE A 67 -6.39 -1.08 15.93
CA ILE A 67 -7.12 -2.31 16.31
C ILE A 67 -8.63 -2.07 16.32
N SER A 68 -9.06 -0.85 16.66
CA SER A 68 -10.48 -0.50 16.75
C SER A 68 -11.15 -0.30 15.40
N GLN A 69 -10.50 0.38 14.46
CA GLN A 69 -11.18 0.85 13.23
C GLN A 69 -10.50 0.45 11.92
N ARG A 70 -9.19 0.17 11.92
CA ARG A 70 -8.41 0.08 10.68
C ARG A 70 -8.10 -1.36 10.27
N LEU A 71 -7.70 -2.20 11.20
CA LEU A 71 -7.33 -3.58 10.90
C LEU A 71 -8.57 -4.36 10.42
N GLN A 72 -8.48 -4.95 9.23
CA GLN A 72 -9.49 -5.84 8.67
C GLN A 72 -8.88 -7.23 8.49
N HIS A 73 -9.04 -8.09 9.49
CA HIS A 73 -8.54 -9.45 9.44
C HIS A 73 -9.49 -10.41 10.18
N PRO A 74 -9.74 -11.63 9.68
CA PRO A 74 -10.63 -12.60 10.34
C PRO A 74 -10.20 -12.93 11.78
N ALA A 75 -8.89 -12.89 12.07
CA ALA A 75 -8.33 -13.17 13.39
C ALA A 75 -8.28 -11.96 14.35
N LEU A 76 -8.78 -10.78 13.96
CA LEU A 76 -8.71 -9.56 14.79
C LEU A 76 -9.35 -9.75 16.18
N PHE A 77 -10.39 -10.58 16.28
CA PHE A 77 -11.04 -10.87 17.56
C PHE A 77 -10.08 -11.53 18.57
N LEU A 78 -9.07 -12.30 18.10
CA LEU A 78 -8.09 -12.93 18.97
C LEU A 78 -7.19 -11.89 19.65
N LEU A 79 -6.81 -10.81 18.95
CA LEU A 79 -6.07 -9.71 19.56
C LEU A 79 -6.90 -9.00 20.63
N ARG A 80 -8.18 -8.73 20.34
CA ARG A 80 -9.09 -8.10 21.31
C ARG A 80 -9.34 -8.98 22.53
N LEU A 81 -9.50 -10.29 22.31
CA LEU A 81 -9.65 -11.28 23.38
C LEU A 81 -8.38 -11.38 24.23
N ALA A 82 -7.20 -11.41 23.61
CA ALA A 82 -5.93 -11.42 24.32
C ALA A 82 -5.76 -10.16 25.19
N LEU A 83 -6.02 -8.96 24.64
CA LEU A 83 -5.99 -7.72 25.41
C LEU A 83 -6.99 -7.73 26.58
N TRP A 84 -8.19 -8.27 26.36
CA TRP A 84 -9.17 -8.42 27.43
C TRP A 84 -8.69 -9.39 28.52
N LEU A 85 -8.14 -10.55 28.17
CA LEU A 85 -7.60 -11.52 29.13
C LEU A 85 -6.45 -10.92 29.94
N LEU A 86 -5.49 -10.27 29.28
CA LEU A 86 -4.34 -9.60 29.92
C LEU A 86 -4.77 -8.44 30.85
N SER A 87 -5.95 -7.86 30.61
CA SER A 87 -6.51 -6.81 31.48
C SER A 87 -7.05 -7.34 32.81
N THR A 88 -7.11 -8.66 32.99
CA THR A 88 -7.57 -9.34 34.20
C THR A 88 -6.46 -10.18 34.82
N TRP A 89 -6.47 -10.39 36.14
CA TRP A 89 -5.46 -11.23 36.81
C TRP A 89 -5.57 -12.70 36.40
N PHE A 90 -6.79 -13.23 36.21
CA PHE A 90 -7.01 -14.63 35.86
C PHE A 90 -6.65 -14.89 34.39
N GLY A 91 -7.03 -13.98 33.48
CA GLY A 91 -6.69 -14.10 32.07
C GLY A 91 -5.19 -13.94 31.83
N THR A 92 -4.53 -13.07 32.62
CA THR A 92 -3.07 -12.98 32.63
C THR A 92 -2.45 -14.30 33.07
N PHE A 93 -2.93 -14.93 34.14
CA PHE A 93 -2.44 -16.24 34.56
C PHE A 93 -2.64 -17.32 33.48
N ILE A 94 -3.79 -17.33 32.80
CA ILE A 94 -4.08 -18.26 31.70
C ILE A 94 -3.08 -18.09 30.53
N LEU A 95 -2.79 -16.85 30.12
CA LEU A 95 -1.92 -16.60 28.96
C LEU A 95 -0.42 -16.61 29.28
N CYS A 96 -0.05 -16.26 30.52
CA CYS A 96 1.32 -16.01 30.93
C CYS A 96 1.87 -17.07 31.89
N GLY A 97 1.02 -17.94 32.43
CA GLY A 97 1.37 -18.99 33.37
C GLY A 97 1.95 -18.48 34.69
N VAL A 98 2.72 -19.33 35.36
CA VAL A 98 3.31 -19.04 36.69
C VAL A 98 4.22 -17.82 36.69
N LEU A 99 4.77 -17.42 35.54
CA LEU A 99 5.61 -16.23 35.42
C LEU A 99 4.87 -14.93 35.73
N SER A 100 3.53 -14.89 35.64
CA SER A 100 2.74 -13.71 36.04
C SER A 100 2.47 -13.64 37.54
N VAL A 101 2.85 -14.64 38.32
CA VAL A 101 2.62 -14.68 39.77
C VAL A 101 3.70 -13.84 40.48
N SER A 102 3.26 -13.00 41.41
CA SER A 102 4.09 -12.19 42.29
C SER A 102 4.34 -12.92 43.61
N THR A 103 5.48 -12.63 44.24
CA THR A 103 5.78 -13.05 45.61
C THR A 103 5.14 -12.13 46.65
N GLU A 104 4.62 -10.97 46.22
CA GLU A 104 3.98 -9.97 47.06
C GLU A 104 2.48 -9.86 46.73
N PHE A 105 1.67 -9.59 47.75
CA PHE A 105 0.22 -9.41 47.59
C PHE A 105 -0.12 -8.12 46.83
N PRO A 106 -1.03 -8.14 45.83
CA PRO A 106 -1.75 -9.30 45.34
C PRO A 106 -0.85 -10.22 44.49
N TYR A 107 -0.85 -11.52 44.83
CA TYR A 107 -0.02 -12.53 44.17
C TYR A 107 -0.38 -12.73 42.69
N LEU A 108 -1.67 -12.60 42.37
CA LEU A 108 -2.18 -12.66 40.99
C LEU A 108 -2.40 -11.25 40.48
N GLN A 109 -1.75 -10.94 39.36
CA GLN A 109 -1.67 -9.59 38.81
C GLN A 109 -2.17 -9.56 37.38
N SER A 110 -2.76 -8.43 36.97
CA SER A 110 -2.97 -8.14 35.54
C SER A 110 -1.61 -7.94 34.86
N PHE A 111 -1.55 -8.15 33.55
CA PHE A 111 -0.30 -8.09 32.79
C PHE A 111 0.46 -6.77 32.98
N SER A 112 -0.26 -5.65 33.06
CA SER A 112 0.32 -4.32 33.28
C SER A 112 1.10 -4.18 34.60
N LYS A 113 0.75 -4.96 35.62
CA LYS A 113 1.39 -4.95 36.94
C LYS A 113 2.57 -5.92 37.05
N VAL A 114 2.67 -6.90 36.14
CA VAL A 114 3.80 -7.83 36.09
C VAL A 114 5.08 -7.04 35.75
N SER A 115 6.18 -7.29 36.47
CA SER A 115 7.44 -6.58 36.24
C SER A 115 7.98 -6.77 34.82
N GLN A 116 8.66 -5.75 34.29
CA GLN A 116 9.16 -5.75 32.90
C GLN A 116 9.97 -7.02 32.56
N LYS A 117 10.94 -7.38 33.40
CA LYS A 117 11.77 -8.59 33.21
C LYS A 117 10.95 -9.89 33.15
N LYS A 118 9.82 -9.97 33.88
CA LYS A 118 8.89 -11.11 33.81
C LYS A 118 8.08 -11.05 32.51
N ARG A 119 7.57 -9.88 32.11
CA ARG A 119 6.84 -9.69 30.84
C ARG A 119 7.69 -10.08 29.63
N GLU A 120 8.96 -9.70 29.59
CA GLU A 120 9.89 -10.07 28.50
C GLU A 120 10.03 -11.59 28.38
N LYS A 121 10.20 -12.29 29.51
CA LYS A 121 10.25 -13.76 29.52
C LYS A 121 8.94 -14.39 29.04
N ILE A 122 7.79 -13.84 29.44
CA ILE A 122 6.47 -14.31 29.01
C ILE A 122 6.33 -14.17 27.48
N ILE A 123 6.55 -12.97 26.94
CA ILE A 123 6.39 -12.69 25.51
C ILE A 123 7.39 -13.52 24.68
N ARG A 124 8.64 -13.67 25.15
CA ARG A 124 9.62 -14.57 24.51
C ARG A 124 9.19 -16.04 24.60
N GLY A 125 8.51 -16.45 25.68
CA GLY A 125 7.89 -17.77 25.79
C GLY A 125 6.81 -17.99 24.73
N TRP A 126 6.03 -16.96 24.41
CA TRP A 126 5.01 -17.05 23.36
C TRP A 126 5.60 -17.31 21.97
N SER A 127 6.77 -16.72 21.65
CA SER A 127 7.40 -16.91 20.32
C SER A 127 7.80 -18.35 20.03
N CYS A 128 8.12 -19.13 21.06
CA CYS A 128 8.56 -20.53 20.97
C CYS A 128 7.53 -21.52 21.55
N SER A 129 6.33 -21.05 21.90
CA SER A 129 5.29 -21.89 22.51
C SER A 129 4.87 -23.00 21.55
N SER A 130 4.52 -24.19 22.05
CA SER A 130 3.86 -25.23 21.26
C SER A 130 2.44 -24.85 20.84
N LEU A 131 1.80 -23.93 21.59
CA LEU A 131 0.48 -23.40 21.27
C LEU A 131 0.57 -22.39 20.12
N TYR A 132 0.02 -22.76 18.98
CA TYR A 132 0.00 -21.94 17.77
C TYR A 132 -0.59 -20.54 17.99
N LEU A 133 -1.66 -20.42 18.78
CA LEU A 133 -2.29 -19.13 19.09
C LEU A 133 -1.36 -18.17 19.82
N LEU A 134 -0.50 -18.67 20.72
CA LEU A 134 0.46 -17.81 21.42
C LEU A 134 1.57 -17.32 20.46
N ARG A 135 2.05 -18.18 19.56
CA ARG A 135 3.01 -17.77 18.51
C ARG A 135 2.41 -16.71 17.60
N MET A 136 1.15 -16.90 17.18
CA MET A 136 0.41 -15.93 16.37
C MET A 136 0.26 -14.58 17.10
N LEU A 137 -0.11 -14.59 18.38
CA LEU A 137 -0.23 -13.37 19.19
C LEU A 137 1.11 -12.65 19.31
N PHE A 138 2.20 -13.37 19.59
CA PHE A 138 3.55 -12.80 19.62
C PHE A 138 3.90 -12.11 18.31
N GLN A 139 3.76 -12.81 17.17
CA GLN A 139 4.11 -12.26 15.87
C GLN A 139 3.26 -11.04 15.52
N SER A 140 1.97 -11.08 15.85
CA SER A 140 1.03 -9.97 15.60
C SER A 140 1.40 -8.73 16.40
N PHE A 141 1.58 -8.85 17.73
CA PHE A 141 1.93 -7.71 18.57
C PHE A 141 3.32 -7.17 18.23
N LYS A 142 4.32 -8.05 18.04
CA LYS A 142 5.67 -7.63 17.63
C LYS A 142 5.62 -6.80 16.35
N MET A 143 4.96 -7.31 15.31
CA MET A 143 4.88 -6.62 14.02
C MET A 143 4.13 -5.30 14.14
N LEU A 144 2.94 -5.31 14.75
CA LEU A 144 2.11 -4.12 14.89
C LEU A 144 2.78 -3.02 15.73
N VAL A 145 3.41 -3.37 16.86
CA VAL A 145 4.10 -2.40 17.72
C VAL A 145 5.29 -1.78 17.00
N LEU A 146 6.16 -2.59 16.40
CA LEU A 146 7.34 -2.09 15.71
C LEU A 146 6.96 -1.25 14.49
N LEU A 147 6.01 -1.71 13.69
CA LEU A 147 5.57 -0.95 12.52
C LEU A 147 4.99 0.41 12.92
N VAL A 148 4.09 0.46 13.91
CA VAL A 148 3.54 1.74 14.40
C VAL A 148 4.66 2.62 14.94
N PHE A 149 5.57 2.08 15.76
CA PHE A 149 6.67 2.85 16.34
C PHE A 149 7.56 3.49 15.27
N PHE A 150 7.90 2.78 14.19
CA PHE A 150 8.80 3.29 13.15
C PHE A 150 8.12 4.14 12.07
N THR A 151 6.79 4.04 11.91
CA THR A 151 6.05 4.76 10.87
C THR A 151 5.20 5.92 11.39
N GLN A 152 5.00 6.00 12.70
CA GLN A 152 4.23 7.08 13.31
C GLN A 152 4.94 8.43 13.20
N LEU A 153 4.17 9.49 12.99
CA LEU A 153 4.68 10.86 12.88
C LEU A 153 4.17 11.74 14.01
N ASN A 154 5.02 12.60 14.55
CA ASN A 154 4.60 13.69 15.45
C ASN A 154 3.96 14.85 14.65
N ASP A 155 3.57 15.92 15.34
CA ASP A 155 2.95 17.11 14.70
C ASP A 155 3.88 17.85 13.72
N ARG A 156 5.19 17.55 13.76
CA ARG A 156 6.22 18.08 12.86
C ARG A 156 6.52 17.15 11.69
N TYR A 157 5.77 16.07 11.51
CA TYR A 157 6.02 15.03 10.50
C TYR A 157 7.35 14.28 10.67
N GLU A 158 7.84 14.18 11.91
CA GLU A 158 9.07 13.48 12.26
C GLU A 158 8.78 12.24 13.12
N ASN A 159 9.74 11.32 13.16
CA ASN A 159 9.74 10.18 14.07
C ASN A 159 10.97 10.23 14.99
N PRO A 160 10.82 9.91 16.29
CA PRO A 160 11.93 9.99 17.25
C PRO A 160 13.11 9.04 16.94
N ALA A 161 12.90 7.98 16.16
CA ALA A 161 13.94 6.99 15.85
C ALA A 161 14.72 7.29 14.58
N TRP A 162 14.15 8.01 13.61
CA TRP A 162 14.69 8.10 12.25
C TRP A 162 16.12 8.64 12.19
N LYS A 163 16.38 9.77 12.86
CA LYS A 163 17.72 10.38 12.89
C LYS A 163 18.76 9.43 13.49
N ALA A 164 18.41 8.70 14.54
CA ALA A 164 19.33 7.77 15.22
C ALA A 164 19.67 6.54 14.37
N ILE A 165 18.74 6.09 13.52
CA ILE A 165 18.95 4.94 12.62
C ILE A 165 19.41 5.36 11.21
N GLY A 166 19.69 6.65 10.99
CA GLY A 166 20.10 7.17 9.69
C GLY A 166 19.00 7.12 8.62
N TYR A 167 17.73 7.03 9.01
CA TYR A 167 16.62 7.05 8.07
C TYR A 167 16.30 8.52 7.68
N PRO A 168 16.37 8.88 6.39
CA PRO A 168 16.30 10.28 5.97
C PRO A 168 14.89 10.89 6.09
N GLY A 169 13.83 10.08 6.21
CA GLY A 169 12.47 10.57 6.17
C GLY A 169 12.00 10.88 4.75
N PRO A 170 11.14 11.89 4.55
CA PRO A 170 10.76 12.31 3.21
C PRO A 170 11.96 12.95 2.52
N ASP A 171 11.95 12.93 1.20
CA ASP A 171 13.01 13.55 0.43
C ASP A 171 13.15 15.06 0.75
N PRO A 172 14.34 15.53 1.18
CA PRO A 172 14.53 16.90 1.63
C PRO A 172 14.41 17.93 0.51
N ASP A 173 14.69 17.51 -0.74
CA ASP A 173 14.60 18.36 -1.93
C ASP A 173 13.19 18.33 -2.54
N PHE A 174 12.27 17.53 -1.96
CA PHE A 174 10.90 17.46 -2.40
C PHE A 174 10.02 18.48 -1.66
N PRO A 175 9.28 19.35 -2.37
CA PRO A 175 8.43 20.35 -1.75
C PRO A 175 7.43 19.71 -0.79
N ASN A 176 7.46 20.12 0.47
CA ASN A 176 6.57 19.56 1.49
C ASN A 176 5.10 19.87 1.16
N PRO A 177 4.19 18.87 1.07
CA PRO A 177 2.77 19.05 0.75
C PRO A 177 2.00 19.90 1.77
N SER A 178 2.61 20.25 2.92
CA SER A 178 2.04 21.20 3.89
C SER A 178 2.03 22.66 3.42
N LYS A 179 2.78 23.00 2.37
CA LYS A 179 2.71 24.32 1.72
C LYS A 179 1.68 24.26 0.58
N THR A 180 0.45 24.68 0.87
CA THR A 180 -0.62 24.88 -0.12
C THR A 180 -0.09 25.61 -1.37
N PRO A 181 -0.48 25.21 -2.60
CA PRO A 181 -0.38 26.13 -3.72
C PRO A 181 -1.26 27.37 -3.44
N PRO A 182 -0.87 28.56 -3.90
CA PRO A 182 -1.72 29.74 -3.77
C PRO A 182 -3.05 29.48 -4.48
N LYS A 183 -4.16 29.74 -3.78
CA LYS A 183 -5.47 29.87 -4.40
C LYS A 183 -5.45 31.16 -5.22
N ASN A 184 -5.13 31.09 -6.50
CA ASN A 184 -5.40 32.21 -7.39
C ASN A 184 -6.87 32.18 -7.79
N SER A 185 -7.61 33.10 -7.19
CA SER A 185 -8.82 33.69 -7.75
C SER A 185 -8.40 34.65 -8.87
N GLY A 186 -8.95 34.48 -10.08
CA GLY A 186 -8.82 35.45 -11.16
C GLY A 186 -9.00 34.80 -12.53
N ASP A 187 -10.04 35.23 -13.24
CA ASP A 187 -10.36 34.89 -14.62
C ASP A 187 -9.31 35.40 -15.62
N ASP A 188 -9.33 34.72 -16.77
CA ASP A 188 -8.94 35.11 -18.13
C ASP A 188 -7.44 35.18 -18.53
N ASP A 189 -7.17 34.50 -19.66
CA ASP A 189 -5.99 34.50 -20.54
C ASP A 189 -4.70 33.79 -20.10
N GLU A 190 -4.60 32.45 -20.25
CA GLU A 190 -3.30 31.74 -20.42
C GLU A 190 -3.42 30.23 -20.81
N ASP A 191 -4.16 29.92 -21.89
CA ASP A 191 -4.56 28.54 -22.25
C ASP A 191 -3.43 27.58 -22.74
N GLN A 192 -2.14 27.94 -22.70
CA GLN A 192 -1.05 27.01 -23.06
C GLN A 192 0.13 26.98 -22.09
N GLN A 193 0.47 28.09 -21.41
CA GLN A 193 1.55 28.11 -20.41
C GLN A 193 1.08 27.66 -19.01
N GLY A 194 -0.17 27.96 -18.63
CA GLY A 194 -0.75 27.49 -17.37
C GLY A 194 -0.96 25.96 -17.34
N MET A 195 -1.29 25.37 -18.48
CA MET A 195 -1.55 23.93 -18.61
C MET A 195 -0.32 23.05 -18.37
N GLY A 196 0.88 23.48 -18.78
CA GLY A 196 2.12 22.74 -18.54
C GLY A 196 2.56 22.79 -17.07
N MET A 197 2.30 23.92 -16.39
CA MET A 197 2.60 24.10 -14.96
C MET A 197 1.67 23.27 -14.07
N GLU A 198 0.38 23.22 -14.40
CA GLU A 198 -0.62 22.44 -13.66
C GLU A 198 -0.40 20.94 -13.80
N GLU A 199 0.00 20.47 -14.98
CA GLU A 199 0.36 19.07 -15.23
C GLU A 199 1.67 18.66 -14.54
N ALA A 200 2.64 19.57 -14.43
CA ALA A 200 3.87 19.36 -13.67
C ALA A 200 3.59 19.17 -12.16
N ILE A 201 2.58 19.87 -11.62
CA ILE A 201 2.20 19.83 -10.20
C ILE A 201 1.26 18.65 -9.92
N LEU A 202 0.17 18.55 -10.69
CA LEU A 202 -0.91 17.58 -10.47
C LEU A 202 -0.64 16.21 -11.12
N GLY A 203 0.40 16.09 -11.94
CA GLY A 203 0.73 14.89 -12.71
C GLY A 203 -0.08 14.78 -14.02
N PRO A 204 0.34 13.89 -14.93
CA PRO A 204 -0.16 13.84 -16.32
C PRO A 204 -1.62 13.39 -16.44
N LEU A 205 -2.16 12.71 -15.42
CA LEU A 205 -3.53 12.20 -15.46
C LEU A 205 -4.58 13.24 -15.07
N CYS A 206 -4.18 14.43 -14.59
CA CYS A 206 -5.09 15.40 -13.97
C CYS A 206 -6.31 15.73 -14.86
N ARG A 207 -6.11 15.83 -16.19
CA ARG A 207 -7.17 16.14 -17.16
C ARG A 207 -8.20 15.03 -17.33
N GLY A 208 -7.83 13.78 -17.06
CA GLY A 208 -8.68 12.61 -17.20
C GLY A 208 -9.37 12.16 -15.92
N ILE A 209 -9.01 12.74 -14.78
CA ILE A 209 -9.57 12.38 -13.47
C ILE A 209 -10.93 13.06 -13.26
N VAL A 210 -11.93 12.26 -12.91
CA VAL A 210 -13.26 12.76 -12.55
C VAL A 210 -13.53 12.45 -11.09
N ASP A 211 -13.39 13.48 -10.25
CA ASP A 211 -13.67 13.39 -8.82
C ASP A 211 -15.17 13.50 -8.52
N LEU A 212 -15.76 12.40 -8.06
CA LEU A 212 -17.18 12.30 -7.71
C LEU A 212 -17.57 13.03 -6.41
N THR A 213 -16.61 13.62 -5.67
CA THR A 213 -16.92 14.49 -4.53
C THR A 213 -17.49 15.84 -4.94
N HIS A 214 -17.26 16.26 -6.20
CA HIS A 214 -17.84 17.45 -6.79
C HIS A 214 -19.37 17.36 -6.94
N SER A 215 -20.02 18.49 -7.24
CA SER A 215 -21.46 18.51 -7.45
C SER A 215 -21.88 17.58 -8.60
N LYS A 216 -23.05 16.93 -8.49
CA LYS A 216 -23.59 16.08 -9.55
C LYS A 216 -23.67 16.79 -10.90
N HIS A 217 -23.97 18.09 -10.89
CA HIS A 217 -24.02 18.91 -12.10
C HIS A 217 -22.64 19.00 -12.77
N TRP A 218 -21.60 19.31 -12.00
CA TRP A 218 -20.22 19.37 -12.51
C TRP A 218 -19.79 18.03 -13.11
N VAL A 219 -20.02 16.93 -12.39
CA VAL A 219 -19.69 15.57 -12.87
C VAL A 219 -20.43 15.26 -14.18
N ALA A 220 -21.72 15.58 -14.26
CA ALA A 220 -22.52 15.35 -15.46
C ALA A 220 -22.00 16.16 -16.67
N THR A 221 -21.64 17.43 -16.45
CA THR A 221 -21.08 18.30 -17.49
C THR A 221 -19.72 17.78 -17.98
N THR A 222 -18.82 17.41 -17.06
CA THR A 222 -17.49 16.88 -17.41
C THR A 222 -17.60 15.59 -18.22
N LEU A 223 -18.45 14.65 -17.80
CA LEU A 223 -18.68 13.40 -18.55
C LEU A 223 -19.25 13.67 -19.95
N ARG A 224 -20.26 14.54 -20.07
CA ARG A 224 -20.88 14.88 -21.36
C ARG A 224 -19.92 15.58 -22.30
N LYS A 225 -19.06 16.48 -21.80
CA LYS A 225 -18.02 17.18 -22.58
C LYS A 225 -17.08 16.18 -23.28
N HIS A 226 -16.80 15.04 -22.65
CA HIS A 226 -15.94 13.99 -23.20
C HIS A 226 -16.71 12.89 -23.98
N GLY A 227 -18.02 13.09 -24.21
CA GLY A 227 -18.86 12.16 -24.97
C GLY A 227 -19.44 10.99 -24.18
N PHE A 228 -19.39 11.03 -22.84
CA PHE A 228 -20.04 10.04 -21.98
C PHE A 228 -21.47 10.47 -21.65
N ASN A 229 -22.43 9.55 -21.82
CA ASN A 229 -23.82 9.85 -21.49
C ASN A 229 -24.05 9.70 -19.98
N PHE A 230 -24.67 10.69 -19.34
CA PHE A 230 -24.97 10.73 -17.91
C PHE A 230 -26.45 11.00 -17.66
N VAL A 231 -27.10 10.09 -16.93
CA VAL A 231 -28.51 10.18 -16.56
C VAL A 231 -28.64 10.01 -15.04
N SER A 232 -29.25 11.01 -14.38
CA SER A 232 -29.63 10.96 -12.97
C SER A 232 -31.15 11.02 -12.90
N ASN A 233 -31.80 10.01 -12.30
CA ASN A 233 -33.25 10.01 -12.11
C ASN A 233 -33.56 10.27 -10.64
N ASP A 234 -34.09 11.46 -10.31
CA ASP A 234 -34.36 11.85 -8.92
C ASP A 234 -35.69 11.25 -8.38
N GLN A 235 -36.56 10.71 -9.25
CA GLN A 235 -37.89 10.18 -8.85
C GLN A 235 -37.91 8.68 -8.50
N GLN A 236 -36.93 7.88 -8.94
CA GLN A 236 -36.76 6.48 -8.55
C GLN A 236 -35.46 6.37 -7.75
N LYS A 237 -35.54 6.02 -6.46
CA LYS A 237 -34.42 5.84 -5.51
C LYS A 237 -33.04 5.65 -6.20
N SER A 238 -32.35 6.78 -6.40
CA SER A 238 -30.90 6.95 -6.34
C SER A 238 -30.00 6.04 -7.19
N SER A 239 -30.28 5.82 -8.48
CA SER A 239 -29.28 5.25 -9.40
C SER A 239 -28.86 6.26 -10.45
N ILE A 240 -27.57 6.59 -10.48
CA ILE A 240 -26.93 7.43 -11.49
C ILE A 240 -26.36 6.49 -12.55
N ILE A 241 -26.67 6.73 -13.83
CA ILE A 241 -26.26 5.88 -14.94
C ILE A 241 -25.25 6.62 -15.82
N ILE A 242 -24.12 5.98 -16.09
CA ILE A 242 -23.08 6.43 -17.02
C ILE A 242 -22.99 5.41 -18.17
N SER A 243 -23.00 5.85 -19.42
CA SER A 243 -22.84 4.94 -20.57
C SER A 243 -21.51 5.17 -21.29
N CYS A 244 -20.85 4.07 -21.65
CA CYS A 244 -19.58 4.06 -22.38
C CYS A 244 -19.49 2.82 -23.29
N ASP A 245 -18.44 2.72 -24.11
CA ASP A 245 -18.19 1.51 -24.90
C ASP A 245 -17.58 0.42 -24.02
N VAL A 246 -16.56 0.79 -23.24
CA VAL A 246 -15.81 -0.13 -22.38
C VAL A 246 -15.71 0.43 -20.97
N VAL A 247 -16.03 -0.40 -19.98
CA VAL A 247 -15.67 -0.13 -18.58
C VAL A 247 -14.50 -1.02 -18.18
N VAL A 248 -13.46 -0.43 -17.62
CA VAL A 248 -12.29 -1.13 -17.07
C VAL A 248 -12.33 -1.01 -15.55
N VAL A 249 -12.39 -2.13 -14.85
CA VAL A 249 -12.41 -2.17 -13.38
C VAL A 249 -11.00 -2.45 -12.85
N GLY A 250 -10.37 -1.45 -12.25
CA GLY A 250 -8.98 -1.46 -11.79
C GLY A 250 -8.05 -0.79 -12.79
N SER A 251 -7.20 0.11 -12.30
CA SER A 251 -6.28 0.93 -13.11
C SER A 251 -4.81 0.45 -13.08
N GLY A 252 -4.57 -0.72 -12.48
CA GLY A 252 -3.23 -1.33 -12.34
C GLY A 252 -2.59 -1.80 -13.66
N SER A 253 -1.50 -2.56 -13.58
CA SER A 253 -0.70 -2.98 -14.74
C SER A 253 -1.51 -3.52 -15.93
N GLY A 254 -2.47 -4.40 -15.70
CA GLY A 254 -3.32 -4.92 -16.79
C GLY A 254 -4.43 -3.96 -17.23
N GLY A 255 -5.06 -3.27 -16.27
CA GLY A 255 -6.19 -2.37 -16.54
C GLY A 255 -5.77 -1.09 -17.27
N GLY A 256 -4.64 -0.50 -16.88
CA GLY A 256 -4.06 0.66 -17.54
C GLY A 256 -3.71 0.39 -19.00
N VAL A 257 -3.02 -0.73 -19.29
CA VAL A 257 -2.71 -1.16 -20.66
C VAL A 257 -3.98 -1.32 -21.49
N ALA A 258 -4.97 -2.06 -20.98
CA ALA A 258 -6.24 -2.25 -21.68
C ALA A 258 -6.95 -0.92 -21.97
N ALA A 259 -6.98 -0.01 -20.99
CA ALA A 259 -7.60 1.30 -21.15
C ALA A 259 -6.89 2.14 -22.23
N GLY A 260 -5.56 2.22 -22.19
CA GLY A 260 -4.75 2.98 -23.16
C GLY A 260 -4.93 2.48 -24.59
N ILE A 261 -4.84 1.16 -24.80
CA ILE A 261 -4.98 0.56 -26.14
C ILE A 261 -6.39 0.78 -26.69
N LEU A 262 -7.43 0.56 -25.89
CA LEU A 262 -8.82 0.70 -26.34
C LEU A 262 -9.21 2.17 -26.58
N ALA A 263 -8.73 3.09 -25.74
CA ALA A 263 -9.00 4.52 -25.91
C ALA A 263 -8.30 5.10 -27.15
N LYS A 264 -7.05 4.70 -27.41
CA LYS A 264 -6.32 5.03 -28.66
C LYS A 264 -6.99 4.47 -29.90
N ALA A 265 -7.65 3.32 -29.80
CA ALA A 265 -8.46 2.76 -30.88
C ALA A 265 -9.80 3.50 -31.12
N GLY A 266 -10.13 4.52 -30.31
CA GLY A 266 -11.30 5.37 -30.48
C GLY A 266 -12.51 5.01 -29.61
N TYR A 267 -12.43 4.00 -28.76
CA TYR A 267 -13.54 3.61 -27.88
C TYR A 267 -13.65 4.54 -26.67
N LYS A 268 -14.88 4.85 -26.24
CA LYS A 268 -15.11 5.57 -24.98
C LYS A 268 -14.89 4.64 -23.79
N VAL A 269 -13.79 4.84 -23.08
CA VAL A 269 -13.33 4.00 -21.97
C VAL A 269 -13.57 4.69 -20.62
N LEU A 270 -14.24 4.01 -19.70
CA LEU A 270 -14.38 4.47 -18.33
C LEU A 270 -13.57 3.57 -17.39
N VAL A 271 -12.58 4.12 -16.71
CA VAL A 271 -11.76 3.37 -15.74
C VAL A 271 -12.29 3.62 -14.33
N LEU A 272 -12.58 2.55 -13.59
CA LEU A 272 -13.00 2.61 -12.19
C LEU A 272 -11.86 2.14 -11.29
N GLU A 273 -11.39 3.01 -10.39
CA GLU A 273 -10.36 2.68 -9.40
C GLU A 273 -10.92 2.84 -7.99
N LYS A 274 -10.69 1.85 -7.12
CA LYS A 274 -11.18 1.92 -5.73
C LYS A 274 -10.32 2.84 -4.87
N GLY A 275 -9.03 2.98 -5.19
CA GLY A 275 -8.10 3.87 -4.52
C GLY A 275 -8.17 5.30 -5.04
N ASP A 276 -7.45 6.20 -4.37
CA ASP A 276 -7.37 7.60 -4.77
C ASP A 276 -6.29 7.85 -5.83
N TYR A 277 -6.35 9.01 -6.48
CA TYR A 277 -5.28 9.54 -7.31
C TYR A 277 -4.40 10.49 -6.50
N PHE A 278 -3.10 10.20 -6.42
CA PHE A 278 -2.14 11.09 -5.78
C PHE A 278 -1.28 11.75 -6.85
N ALA A 279 -1.50 13.06 -7.03
CA ALA A 279 -0.59 13.93 -7.76
C ALA A 279 0.83 13.82 -7.18
N ARG A 280 1.85 14.06 -8.02
CA ARG A 280 3.25 14.04 -7.59
C ARG A 280 3.46 14.94 -6.37
N SER A 281 2.97 16.18 -6.43
CA SER A 281 3.06 17.16 -5.33
C SER A 281 2.30 16.78 -4.06
N ALA A 282 1.43 15.78 -4.10
CA ALA A 282 0.63 15.32 -2.98
C ALA A 282 1.19 14.06 -2.30
N LEU A 283 2.27 13.48 -2.84
CA LEU A 283 2.94 12.34 -2.24
C LEU A 283 3.58 12.73 -0.90
N SER A 284 3.37 11.91 0.13
CA SER A 284 4.03 12.11 1.43
C SER A 284 5.50 11.72 1.41
N LEU A 285 5.87 10.74 0.57
CA LEU A 285 7.18 10.07 0.58
C LEU A 285 7.54 9.51 1.97
N LEU A 286 6.51 9.03 2.69
CA LEU A 286 6.61 8.51 4.05
C LEU A 286 5.81 7.22 4.16
N GLU A 287 6.42 6.18 4.73
CA GLU A 287 5.87 4.82 4.84
C GLU A 287 4.46 4.82 5.42
N GLY A 288 4.28 5.42 6.59
CA GLY A 288 2.99 5.42 7.30
C GLY A 288 1.88 5.99 6.42
N PRO A 289 1.91 7.29 6.10
CA PRO A 289 0.88 7.91 5.26
C PRO A 289 0.70 7.22 3.89
N THR A 290 1.78 6.80 3.23
CA THR A 290 1.66 6.12 1.93
C THR A 290 1.01 4.74 2.08
N MET A 291 1.36 3.96 3.09
CA MET A 291 0.68 2.69 3.39
C MET A 291 -0.80 2.92 3.66
N ASP A 292 -1.16 3.95 4.43
CA ASP A 292 -2.56 4.32 4.70
C ASP A 292 -3.36 4.59 3.43
N GLN A 293 -2.75 5.33 2.51
CA GLN A 293 -3.39 5.96 1.36
C GLN A 293 -3.39 5.11 0.09
N MET A 294 -2.29 4.40 -0.16
CA MET A 294 -2.00 3.80 -1.46
C MET A 294 -1.88 2.27 -1.42
N TYR A 295 -1.96 1.64 -0.25
CA TYR A 295 -1.90 0.19 -0.11
C TYR A 295 -3.22 -0.40 0.36
N GLU A 296 -3.57 -1.56 -0.18
CA GLU A 296 -4.76 -2.31 0.22
C GLU A 296 -4.67 -2.76 1.68
N GLY A 297 -5.78 -2.63 2.41
CA GLY A 297 -5.80 -2.91 3.85
C GLY A 297 -4.83 -2.02 4.62
N SER A 298 -4.45 -0.88 4.02
CA SER A 298 -3.43 0.03 4.50
C SER A 298 -2.07 -0.64 4.80
N GLY A 299 -1.72 -1.64 3.98
CA GLY A 299 -0.48 -2.43 4.12
C GLY A 299 -0.55 -3.58 5.14
N PHE A 300 -1.73 -3.87 5.70
CA PHE A 300 -1.92 -4.89 6.74
C PHE A 300 -2.58 -6.17 6.25
N MET A 301 -2.70 -6.37 4.94
CA MET A 301 -3.27 -7.61 4.44
C MET A 301 -2.33 -8.78 4.73
N ALA A 302 -2.89 -9.90 5.17
CA ALA A 302 -2.14 -11.10 5.52
C ALA A 302 -2.95 -12.35 5.18
N THR A 303 -2.27 -13.50 5.11
CA THR A 303 -2.92 -14.81 5.11
C THR A 303 -3.61 -15.06 6.46
N ALA A 304 -4.62 -15.94 6.48
CA ALA A 304 -5.44 -16.19 7.68
C ALA A 304 -4.62 -16.70 8.89
N ASP A 305 -3.47 -17.33 8.63
CA ASP A 305 -2.50 -17.80 9.61
C ASP A 305 -1.43 -16.77 9.97
N LEU A 306 -1.46 -15.58 9.36
CA LEU A 306 -0.48 -14.49 9.47
C LEU A 306 0.95 -14.89 9.04
N GLY A 307 1.10 -16.00 8.32
CA GLY A 307 2.39 -16.48 7.83
C GLY A 307 2.98 -15.61 6.71
N VAL A 308 2.12 -14.97 5.91
CA VAL A 308 2.52 -14.11 4.79
C VAL A 308 1.77 -12.78 4.86
N MET A 309 2.52 -11.69 4.87
CA MET A 309 2.00 -10.34 4.65
C MET A 309 1.92 -10.05 3.15
N ILE A 310 0.87 -9.38 2.72
CA ILE A 310 0.58 -9.09 1.32
C ILE A 310 0.52 -7.57 1.15
N LEU A 311 1.44 -7.03 0.35
CA LEU A 311 1.42 -5.64 -0.09
C LEU A 311 0.82 -5.57 -1.49
N ALA A 312 -0.31 -4.87 -1.62
CA ALA A 312 -0.97 -4.64 -2.90
C ALA A 312 -1.33 -3.15 -3.01
N GLY A 313 -1.09 -2.54 -4.17
CA GLY A 313 -1.48 -1.15 -4.41
C GLY A 313 -2.98 -0.97 -4.50
N SER A 314 -3.49 0.08 -3.87
CA SER A 314 -4.88 0.57 -3.92
C SER A 314 -4.86 2.09 -4.15
N THR A 315 -4.46 2.47 -5.36
CA THR A 315 -4.36 3.84 -5.87
C THR A 315 -4.43 3.80 -7.39
N VAL A 316 -4.66 4.92 -8.07
CA VAL A 316 -4.56 4.98 -9.53
C VAL A 316 -3.18 4.50 -10.00
N GLY A 317 -3.18 3.57 -10.96
CA GLY A 317 -1.99 2.85 -11.42
C GLY A 317 -1.68 1.56 -10.63
N GLY A 318 -2.41 1.30 -9.54
CA GLY A 318 -2.35 0.08 -8.74
C GLY A 318 -0.96 -0.25 -8.22
N GLY A 319 -0.58 -1.54 -8.31
CA GLY A 319 0.75 -1.99 -7.88
C GLY A 319 1.92 -1.36 -8.65
N SER A 320 1.71 -0.89 -9.88
CA SER A 320 2.80 -0.25 -10.66
C SER A 320 3.24 1.08 -10.06
N THR A 321 2.32 1.78 -9.38
CA THR A 321 2.59 3.05 -8.68
C THR A 321 3.51 2.85 -7.49
N VAL A 322 3.35 1.74 -6.74
CA VAL A 322 4.00 1.50 -5.45
C VAL A 322 5.06 0.38 -5.45
N ASN A 323 5.40 -0.19 -6.61
CA ASN A 323 6.46 -1.20 -6.72
C ASN A 323 7.89 -0.61 -6.80
N TRP A 324 8.89 -1.49 -6.80
CA TRP A 324 10.32 -1.17 -6.90
C TRP A 324 10.90 -1.15 -8.32
N SER A 325 10.10 -0.87 -9.35
CA SER A 325 10.54 -0.72 -10.76
C SER A 325 11.07 -1.97 -11.47
N ALA A 326 11.36 -3.07 -10.75
CA ALA A 326 11.81 -4.34 -11.34
C ALA A 326 10.86 -4.83 -12.45
N SER A 327 11.41 -5.04 -13.65
CA SER A 327 10.67 -5.31 -14.88
C SER A 327 11.31 -6.50 -15.61
N ILE A 328 10.90 -7.71 -15.24
CA ILE A 328 11.53 -8.95 -15.72
C ILE A 328 10.62 -9.58 -16.78
N LYS A 329 11.16 -9.86 -17.97
CA LYS A 329 10.45 -10.64 -19.00
C LYS A 329 10.15 -12.06 -18.47
N THR A 330 9.01 -12.63 -18.85
CA THR A 330 8.67 -14.01 -18.49
C THR A 330 9.78 -14.96 -18.98
N PRO A 331 10.47 -15.70 -18.08
CA PRO A 331 11.59 -16.54 -18.48
C PRO A 331 11.20 -17.61 -19.51
N LYS A 332 12.12 -17.94 -20.43
CA LYS A 332 11.87 -18.92 -21.50
C LYS A 332 11.41 -20.28 -20.96
N HIS A 333 11.99 -20.76 -19.85
CA HIS A 333 11.60 -22.04 -19.25
C HIS A 333 10.17 -22.01 -18.69
N VAL A 334 9.74 -20.92 -18.07
CA VAL A 334 8.36 -20.73 -17.57
C VAL A 334 7.36 -20.70 -18.73
N ARG A 335 7.70 -20.01 -19.82
CA ARG A 335 6.85 -19.99 -21.02
C ARG A 335 6.70 -21.38 -21.64
N LYS A 336 7.80 -22.13 -21.68
CA LYS A 336 7.82 -23.51 -22.16
C LYS A 336 6.92 -24.40 -21.29
N GLU A 337 7.06 -24.32 -19.96
CA GLU A 337 6.20 -25.01 -18.99
C GLU A 337 4.72 -24.70 -19.23
N TRP A 338 4.33 -23.41 -19.33
CA TRP A 338 2.93 -23.04 -19.58
C TRP A 338 2.41 -23.52 -20.94
N CYS A 339 3.25 -23.52 -21.96
CA CYS A 339 2.86 -23.95 -23.30
C CYS A 339 2.70 -25.47 -23.40
N GLU A 340 3.68 -26.23 -22.89
CA GLU A 340 3.78 -27.68 -23.09
C GLU A 340 3.05 -28.48 -21.99
N GLU A 341 3.09 -28.03 -20.74
CA GLU A 341 2.52 -28.77 -19.60
C GLU A 341 1.09 -28.33 -19.27
N GLU A 342 0.76 -27.04 -19.44
CA GLU A 342 -0.57 -26.48 -19.14
C GLU A 342 -1.43 -26.24 -20.40
N GLU A 343 -0.93 -26.63 -21.58
CA GLU A 343 -1.62 -26.53 -22.89
C GLU A 343 -2.01 -25.09 -23.28
N LEU A 344 -1.23 -24.09 -22.86
CA LEU A 344 -1.48 -22.68 -23.15
C LEU A 344 -0.58 -22.18 -24.30
N GLU A 345 -0.88 -22.61 -25.52
CA GLU A 345 -0.11 -22.35 -26.76
C GLU A 345 0.28 -20.87 -26.97
N LEU A 346 -0.58 -19.94 -26.53
CA LEU A 346 -0.32 -18.50 -26.61
C LEU A 346 1.04 -18.13 -26.02
N PHE A 347 1.45 -18.71 -24.89
CA PHE A 347 2.70 -18.33 -24.21
C PHE A 347 3.95 -18.83 -24.94
N GLY A 348 3.83 -19.86 -25.77
CA GLY A 348 4.88 -20.33 -26.69
C GLY A 348 4.93 -19.57 -28.02
N SER A 349 3.91 -18.78 -28.34
CA SER A 349 3.77 -18.10 -29.63
C SER A 349 4.67 -16.86 -29.78
N GLY A 350 4.91 -16.45 -31.03
CA GLY A 350 5.56 -15.17 -31.36
C GLY A 350 4.76 -13.96 -30.89
N MET A 351 3.42 -14.04 -30.91
CA MET A 351 2.54 -12.96 -30.44
C MET A 351 2.78 -12.57 -28.98
N TYR A 352 3.09 -13.55 -28.11
CA TYR A 352 3.39 -13.26 -26.71
C TYR A 352 4.78 -12.62 -26.52
N GLU A 353 5.78 -12.98 -27.35
CA GLU A 353 7.07 -12.28 -27.33
C GLU A 353 6.91 -10.83 -27.82
N GLU A 354 6.24 -10.62 -28.95
CA GLU A 354 5.96 -9.28 -29.49
C GLU A 354 5.21 -8.40 -28.48
N ALA A 355 4.24 -8.99 -27.74
CA ALA A 355 3.54 -8.27 -26.69
C ALA A 355 4.46 -7.89 -25.50
N MET A 356 5.37 -8.79 -25.10
CA MET A 356 6.35 -8.47 -24.05
C MET A 356 7.34 -7.40 -24.50
N GLU A 357 7.78 -7.44 -25.75
CA GLU A 357 8.66 -6.42 -26.36
C GLU A 357 7.96 -5.06 -26.39
N ALA A 358 6.75 -4.98 -26.94
CA ALA A 358 5.97 -3.74 -26.97
C ALA A 358 5.75 -3.12 -25.58
N VAL A 359 5.53 -3.95 -24.56
CA VAL A 359 5.40 -3.50 -23.16
C VAL A 359 6.74 -2.99 -22.61
N CYS A 360 7.83 -3.73 -22.83
CA CYS A 360 9.17 -3.33 -22.36
C CYS A 360 9.61 -2.02 -23.02
N ASP A 361 9.39 -1.88 -24.33
CA ASP A 361 9.76 -0.70 -25.10
C ASP A 361 8.96 0.52 -24.65
N ARG A 362 7.63 0.38 -24.48
CA ARG A 362 6.78 1.49 -23.99
C ARG A 362 7.16 1.96 -22.59
N MET A 363 7.64 1.04 -21.74
CA MET A 363 8.10 1.32 -20.38
C MET A 363 9.57 1.76 -20.31
N GLY A 364 10.32 1.70 -21.41
CA GLY A 364 11.75 2.00 -21.43
C GLY A 364 12.56 1.09 -20.52
N VAL A 365 12.27 -0.22 -20.51
CA VAL A 365 12.94 -1.18 -19.63
C VAL A 365 14.42 -1.31 -19.99
N GLN A 366 15.30 -1.12 -19.00
CA GLN A 366 16.76 -1.11 -19.18
C GLN A 366 17.48 -1.68 -17.93
N SER A 367 18.74 -2.10 -18.03
CA SER A 367 19.48 -2.77 -16.93
C SER A 367 20.72 -2.03 -16.42
N GLU A 368 21.00 -0.85 -16.95
CA GLU A 368 22.06 0.05 -16.51
C GLU A 368 21.69 0.74 -15.19
N ALA A 369 22.73 1.04 -14.41
CA ALA A 369 22.68 1.81 -13.19
C ALA A 369 23.94 2.66 -13.08
N VAL A 370 23.77 3.97 -12.92
CA VAL A 370 24.89 4.90 -12.70
C VAL A 370 25.36 4.85 -11.24
N GLU A 371 24.39 4.82 -10.32
CA GLU A 371 24.58 4.79 -8.87
C GLU A 371 24.16 3.42 -8.33
N GLU A 372 24.90 2.91 -7.34
CA GLU A 372 24.59 1.67 -6.66
C GLU A 372 24.63 1.84 -5.14
N GLY A 373 23.54 1.43 -4.48
CA GLY A 373 23.44 1.44 -3.03
C GLY A 373 24.32 0.39 -2.35
N LEU A 374 24.77 0.69 -1.13
CA LEU A 374 25.63 -0.17 -0.30
C LEU A 374 25.13 -1.62 -0.21
N ASN A 375 23.82 -1.82 -0.03
CA ASN A 375 23.21 -3.14 0.05
C ASN A 375 23.43 -3.98 -1.21
N ASN A 376 23.36 -3.36 -2.39
CA ASN A 376 23.61 -4.04 -3.67
C ASN A 376 25.11 -4.32 -3.85
N CYS A 377 25.98 -3.36 -3.51
CA CYS A 377 27.44 -3.53 -3.56
C CYS A 377 27.90 -4.72 -2.72
N VAL A 378 27.43 -4.79 -1.46
CA VAL A 378 27.76 -5.87 -0.53
C VAL A 378 27.26 -7.22 -1.03
N LEU A 379 26.01 -7.28 -1.52
CA LEU A 379 25.43 -8.51 -2.06
C LEU A 379 26.21 -8.99 -3.29
N ARG A 380 26.49 -8.10 -4.25
CA ARG A 380 27.29 -8.44 -5.43
C ARG A 380 28.67 -8.94 -5.04
N ARG A 381 29.38 -8.23 -4.14
CA ARG A 381 30.71 -8.65 -3.68
C ARG A 381 30.68 -10.07 -3.13
N GLY A 382 29.74 -10.35 -2.22
CA GLY A 382 29.58 -11.69 -1.66
C GLY A 382 29.24 -12.75 -2.71
N CYS A 383 28.37 -12.45 -3.67
CA CYS A 383 28.07 -13.36 -4.78
C CYS A 383 29.31 -13.65 -5.64
N VAL A 384 30.08 -12.62 -6.00
CA VAL A 384 31.30 -12.76 -6.82
C VAL A 384 32.37 -13.58 -6.09
N GLU A 385 32.63 -13.30 -4.80
CA GLU A 385 33.60 -14.03 -3.98
C GLU A 385 33.25 -15.53 -3.85
N LEU A 386 31.95 -15.86 -3.85
CA LEU A 386 31.44 -17.23 -3.81
C LEU A 386 31.29 -17.89 -5.19
N GLY A 387 31.58 -17.17 -6.29
CA GLY A 387 31.45 -17.68 -7.65
C GLY A 387 30.02 -17.75 -8.19
N TYR A 388 29.07 -17.02 -7.61
CA TYR A 388 27.70 -16.91 -8.11
C TYR A 388 27.59 -15.89 -9.25
N PRO A 389 26.76 -16.16 -10.28
CA PRO A 389 26.50 -15.20 -11.34
C PRO A 389 25.72 -14.01 -10.80
N VAL A 390 26.11 -12.80 -11.24
CA VAL A 390 25.44 -11.55 -10.88
C VAL A 390 25.02 -10.81 -12.13
N THR A 391 23.77 -10.36 -12.16
CA THR A 391 23.20 -9.54 -13.23
C THR A 391 22.36 -8.43 -12.62
N ASN A 392 22.36 -7.25 -13.26
CA ASN A 392 21.46 -6.18 -12.87
C ASN A 392 20.01 -6.56 -13.18
N ILE A 393 19.10 -6.23 -12.26
CA ILE A 393 17.67 -6.42 -12.46
C ILE A 393 17.19 -5.31 -13.42
N PRO A 394 16.53 -5.63 -14.55
CA PRO A 394 16.00 -4.61 -15.44
C PRO A 394 14.92 -3.77 -14.75
N ARG A 395 14.90 -2.47 -15.03
CA ARG A 395 14.04 -1.45 -14.42
C ARG A 395 13.34 -0.62 -15.48
N ASN A 396 12.10 -0.21 -15.20
CA ASN A 396 11.34 0.74 -16.03
C ASN A 396 11.61 2.21 -15.63
N ALA A 397 12.88 2.57 -15.49
CA ALA A 397 13.32 3.91 -15.15
C ALA A 397 14.70 4.17 -15.78
N PRO A 398 15.09 5.43 -16.02
CA PRO A 398 16.41 5.78 -16.52
C PRO A 398 17.57 5.25 -15.64
N ALA A 399 18.75 5.08 -16.23
CA ALA A 399 19.92 4.51 -15.55
C ALA A 399 20.38 5.32 -14.33
N ASP A 400 20.23 6.64 -14.38
CA ASP A 400 20.55 7.61 -13.31
C ASP A 400 19.41 7.79 -12.28
N HIS A 401 18.30 7.05 -12.40
CA HIS A 401 17.23 7.15 -11.41
C HIS A 401 17.60 6.42 -10.11
N TYR A 402 18.02 7.20 -9.12
CA TYR A 402 18.40 6.77 -7.77
C TYR A 402 17.74 7.69 -6.72
N CYS A 403 16.49 7.42 -6.35
CA CYS A 403 15.76 8.22 -5.37
C CYS A 403 15.56 7.52 -4.02
N GLY A 404 15.18 6.24 -3.98
CA GLY A 404 14.91 5.53 -2.72
C GLY A 404 13.46 5.61 -2.20
N TRP A 405 12.59 6.39 -2.83
CA TRP A 405 11.16 6.50 -2.46
C TRP A 405 10.18 5.83 -3.46
N CYS A 406 10.67 5.00 -4.39
CA CYS A 406 9.85 4.39 -5.46
C CYS A 406 8.61 3.62 -4.97
N CYS A 407 8.66 3.04 -3.76
CA CYS A 407 7.53 2.32 -3.16
C CYS A 407 6.46 3.24 -2.54
N PHE A 408 6.68 4.55 -2.55
CA PHE A 408 5.76 5.56 -2.05
C PHE A 408 5.12 6.42 -3.14
N GLY A 409 5.22 5.98 -4.39
CA GLY A 409 4.88 6.78 -5.56
C GLY A 409 6.12 7.48 -6.14
N CYS A 410 6.12 7.70 -7.45
CA CYS A 410 7.25 8.30 -8.14
C CYS A 410 7.12 9.83 -8.15
N LYS A 411 7.96 10.52 -7.37
CA LYS A 411 7.90 11.97 -7.19
C LYS A 411 8.23 12.78 -8.45
N ASP A 412 9.04 12.22 -9.34
CA ASP A 412 9.57 12.87 -10.55
C ASP A 412 9.00 12.26 -11.85
N GLY A 413 8.10 11.28 -11.75
CA GLY A 413 7.48 10.61 -12.89
C GLY A 413 8.42 9.77 -13.76
N ARG A 414 9.67 9.54 -13.32
CA ARG A 414 10.68 8.84 -14.13
C ARG A 414 10.51 7.31 -14.12
N LYS A 415 9.81 6.76 -13.12
CA LYS A 415 9.40 5.35 -13.08
C LYS A 415 8.15 5.14 -13.95
N GLN A 416 8.32 4.51 -15.09
CA GLN A 416 7.33 4.35 -16.15
C GLN A 416 6.26 3.27 -15.84
N GLY A 417 5.51 3.45 -14.75
CA GLY A 417 4.33 2.64 -14.42
C GLY A 417 3.12 2.99 -15.30
N THR A 418 1.96 2.36 -15.08
CA THR A 418 0.78 2.63 -15.94
C THR A 418 0.27 4.06 -15.82
N ALA A 419 0.49 4.71 -14.67
CA ALA A 419 0.11 6.10 -14.44
C ALA A 419 0.95 7.12 -15.23
N GLU A 420 2.14 6.71 -15.71
CA GLU A 420 3.06 7.54 -16.51
C GLU A 420 3.10 7.07 -17.98
N THR A 421 2.38 5.99 -18.30
CA THR A 421 2.38 5.38 -19.63
C THR A 421 0.97 5.23 -20.20
N TRP A 422 0.36 4.04 -20.13
CA TRP A 422 -0.90 3.76 -20.83
C TRP A 422 -2.11 4.53 -20.32
N LEU A 423 -2.16 4.92 -19.04
CA LEU A 423 -3.24 5.79 -18.56
C LEU A 423 -3.11 7.20 -19.14
N VAL A 424 -1.87 7.68 -19.33
CA VAL A 424 -1.61 8.96 -20.01
C VAL A 424 -2.07 8.85 -21.47
N ASP A 425 -1.65 7.80 -22.18
CA ASP A 425 -2.11 7.52 -23.54
C ASP A 425 -3.65 7.49 -23.65
N ALA A 426 -4.34 6.96 -22.63
CA ALA A 426 -5.79 6.88 -22.59
C ALA A 426 -6.46 8.26 -22.43
N VAL A 427 -5.89 9.10 -21.56
CA VAL A 427 -6.39 10.45 -21.28
C VAL A 427 -6.09 11.37 -22.48
N ASP A 428 -4.88 11.32 -23.02
CA ASP A 428 -4.44 12.13 -24.17
C ASP A 428 -5.23 11.84 -25.44
N SER A 429 -5.77 10.62 -25.58
CA SER A 429 -6.64 10.29 -26.70
C SER A 429 -8.00 11.02 -26.65
N GLY A 430 -8.35 11.66 -25.52
CA GLY A 430 -9.66 12.29 -25.27
C GLY A 430 -10.82 11.30 -25.18
N ASN A 431 -10.54 9.99 -25.12
CA ASN A 431 -11.55 8.94 -25.12
C ASN A 431 -11.65 8.18 -23.80
N ALA A 432 -10.75 8.41 -22.85
CA ALA A 432 -10.84 7.81 -21.53
C ALA A 432 -11.05 8.83 -20.41
N LEU A 433 -11.79 8.41 -19.38
CA LEU A 433 -11.88 9.09 -18.10
C LEU A 433 -11.66 8.09 -16.97
N ILE A 434 -11.06 8.55 -15.88
CA ILE A 434 -10.68 7.75 -14.71
C ILE A 434 -11.46 8.26 -13.50
N LEU A 435 -12.16 7.36 -12.82
CA LEU A 435 -12.90 7.64 -11.59
C LEU A 435 -12.17 6.99 -10.40
N PRO A 436 -11.39 7.76 -9.63
CA PRO A 436 -10.83 7.29 -8.37
C PRO A 436 -11.91 7.17 -7.28
N ASN A 437 -11.58 6.52 -6.16
CA ASN A 437 -12.48 6.30 -5.01
C ASN A 437 -13.82 5.64 -5.39
N CYS A 438 -13.81 4.76 -6.41
CA CYS A 438 -14.98 4.09 -6.98
C CYS A 438 -14.82 2.57 -6.89
N LYS A 439 -15.44 1.95 -5.87
CA LYS A 439 -15.36 0.50 -5.65
C LYS A 439 -16.43 -0.23 -6.45
N ALA A 440 -16.01 -1.01 -7.45
CA ALA A 440 -16.90 -1.91 -8.17
C ALA A 440 -17.46 -3.01 -7.25
N LEU A 441 -18.79 -3.12 -7.22
CA LEU A 441 -19.49 -4.11 -6.40
C LEU A 441 -19.79 -5.38 -7.18
N LYS A 442 -20.30 -5.21 -8.41
CA LYS A 442 -20.90 -6.30 -9.19
C LYS A 442 -20.95 -5.98 -10.68
N VAL A 443 -20.65 -6.96 -11.52
CA VAL A 443 -20.96 -6.94 -12.96
C VAL A 443 -22.46 -7.25 -13.16
N LEU A 444 -23.09 -6.49 -14.04
CA LEU A 444 -24.49 -6.65 -14.41
C LEU A 444 -24.62 -7.52 -15.66
N TYR A 445 -25.69 -8.30 -15.74
CA TYR A 445 -25.97 -9.18 -16.86
C TYR A 445 -27.37 -8.93 -17.44
N SER A 446 -27.50 -9.02 -18.76
CA SER A 446 -28.81 -9.16 -19.40
C SER A 446 -29.36 -10.57 -19.15
N GLN A 447 -30.68 -10.68 -19.00
CA GLN A 447 -31.38 -11.97 -19.09
C GLN A 447 -31.98 -12.09 -20.49
N ARG A 448 -31.31 -12.79 -21.40
CA ARG A 448 -31.90 -13.20 -22.69
C ARG A 448 -32.62 -14.55 -22.53
N SER A 449 -33.65 -14.78 -23.33
CA SER A 449 -34.51 -15.97 -23.30
C SER A 449 -33.75 -17.31 -23.46
N ASN A 450 -32.56 -17.30 -24.06
CA ASN A 450 -31.79 -18.50 -24.39
C ASN A 450 -30.68 -18.88 -23.38
N LYS A 451 -30.86 -18.63 -22.07
CA LYS A 451 -29.91 -18.96 -20.97
C LYS A 451 -28.50 -18.32 -21.05
N LYS A 452 -28.10 -17.69 -22.16
CA LYS A 452 -26.82 -16.96 -22.28
C LYS A 452 -26.92 -15.61 -21.56
N ARG A 453 -26.02 -15.39 -20.60
CA ARG A 453 -25.87 -14.12 -19.87
C ARG A 453 -24.82 -13.27 -20.56
N GLU A 454 -25.17 -12.04 -20.90
CA GLU A 454 -24.27 -11.06 -21.51
C GLU A 454 -23.99 -9.96 -20.49
N ALA A 455 -22.73 -9.60 -20.28
CA ALA A 455 -22.38 -8.50 -19.37
C ALA A 455 -22.83 -7.17 -19.98
N ILE A 456 -23.52 -6.34 -19.20
CA ILE A 456 -24.07 -5.04 -19.66
C ILE A 456 -23.49 -3.85 -18.89
N GLY A 457 -22.44 -4.08 -18.10
CA GLY A 457 -21.74 -3.08 -17.32
C GLY A 457 -21.58 -3.44 -15.84
N VAL A 458 -21.39 -2.43 -14.99
CA VAL A 458 -20.93 -2.60 -13.60
C VAL A 458 -21.66 -1.65 -12.66
N VAL A 459 -22.01 -2.12 -11.47
CA VAL A 459 -22.42 -1.28 -10.34
C VAL A 459 -21.20 -0.97 -9.49
N PHE A 460 -21.00 0.29 -9.14
CA PHE A 460 -19.96 0.72 -8.22
C PHE A 460 -20.51 1.66 -7.15
N GLU A 461 -19.75 1.79 -6.06
CA GLU A 461 -20.05 2.72 -4.96
C GLU A 461 -18.93 3.75 -4.82
N HIS A 462 -19.34 4.97 -4.47
CA HIS A 462 -18.47 6.04 -4.03
C HIS A 462 -18.92 6.53 -2.66
N GLU A 463 -17.96 6.82 -1.77
CA GLU A 463 -18.25 7.36 -0.44
C GLU A 463 -18.42 8.87 -0.49
N VAL A 464 -19.60 9.36 -0.13
CA VAL A 464 -19.93 10.79 -0.08
C VAL A 464 -19.92 11.28 1.36
N GLU A 465 -19.29 12.43 1.61
CA GLU A 465 -19.33 13.07 2.91
C GLU A 465 -20.76 13.45 3.32
N ASN A 466 -21.11 13.12 4.55
CA ASN A 466 -22.42 13.44 5.11
C ASN A 466 -22.36 14.75 5.89
N LYS A 467 -22.74 15.87 5.23
CA LYS A 467 -22.78 17.21 5.86
C LYS A 467 -23.63 17.28 7.14
N LYS A 468 -24.59 16.37 7.35
CA LYS A 468 -25.48 16.35 8.52
C LYS A 468 -25.00 15.46 9.68
N LYS A 469 -24.06 14.56 9.43
CA LYS A 469 -23.41 13.71 10.46
C LYS A 469 -21.94 13.60 10.09
N LYS A 470 -21.09 14.43 10.69
CA LYS A 470 -19.61 14.45 10.53
C LYS A 470 -18.93 13.07 10.67
N LYS A 471 -19.65 12.01 11.10
CA LYS A 471 -19.11 10.70 11.45
C LYS A 471 -19.57 9.52 10.58
N LYS A 472 -20.53 9.66 9.64
CA LYS A 472 -20.99 8.50 8.84
C LYS A 472 -21.09 8.85 7.36
N LYS A 473 -20.05 8.49 6.61
CA LYS A 473 -20.00 8.61 5.14
C LYS A 473 -21.20 7.86 4.54
N LYS A 474 -21.91 8.51 3.61
CA LYS A 474 -23.05 7.91 2.90
C LYS A 474 -22.49 7.29 1.63
N LYS A 475 -22.81 6.03 1.38
CA LYS A 475 -22.45 5.39 0.11
C LYS A 475 -23.48 5.75 -0.97
N GLN A 476 -23.01 6.22 -2.11
CA GLN A 476 -23.83 6.49 -3.29
C GLN A 476 -23.50 5.45 -4.35
N SER A 477 -24.53 4.79 -4.89
CA SER A 477 -24.36 3.78 -5.94
C SER A 477 -24.55 4.40 -7.32
N TYR A 478 -23.75 3.90 -8.26
CA TYR A 478 -23.72 4.28 -9.66
C TYR A 478 -23.76 3.02 -10.52
N VAL A 479 -24.29 3.15 -11.73
CA VAL A 479 -24.34 2.08 -12.73
C VAL A 479 -23.60 2.57 -13.98
N VAL A 480 -22.55 1.86 -14.37
CA VAL A 480 -21.96 2.02 -15.70
C VAL A 480 -22.63 1.01 -16.61
N LYS A 481 -23.23 1.46 -17.71
CA LYS A 481 -23.65 0.62 -18.83
C LYS A 481 -22.53 0.61 -19.87
N SER A 482 -22.12 -0.57 -20.29
CA SER A 482 -21.07 -0.71 -21.30
C SER A 482 -21.33 -1.90 -22.21
N ARG A 483 -20.71 -1.87 -23.40
CA ARG A 483 -20.73 -3.00 -24.36
C ARG A 483 -19.73 -4.07 -23.94
N VAL A 484 -18.59 -3.65 -23.40
CA VAL A 484 -17.54 -4.54 -22.88
C VAL A 484 -17.21 -4.16 -21.43
N THR A 485 -16.97 -5.19 -20.61
CA THR A 485 -16.50 -5.02 -19.22
C THR A 485 -15.17 -5.77 -19.07
N VAL A 486 -14.10 -5.03 -18.79
CA VAL A 486 -12.78 -5.59 -18.47
C VAL A 486 -12.62 -5.57 -16.96
N VAL A 487 -12.43 -6.75 -16.34
CA VAL A 487 -12.18 -6.85 -14.90
C VAL A 487 -10.68 -7.06 -14.66
N ALA A 488 -10.00 -6.01 -14.22
CA ALA A 488 -8.55 -5.95 -13.99
C ALA A 488 -8.21 -5.50 -12.56
N ALA A 489 -8.96 -5.99 -11.56
CA ALA A 489 -8.82 -5.60 -10.15
C ALA A 489 -7.65 -6.32 -9.42
N GLY A 490 -6.72 -6.93 -10.15
CA GLY A 490 -5.60 -7.71 -9.61
C GLY A 490 -6.00 -9.10 -9.12
N ALA A 491 -5.00 -9.91 -8.75
CA ALA A 491 -5.17 -11.33 -8.40
C ALA A 491 -6.05 -11.57 -7.15
N LEU A 492 -6.15 -10.57 -6.27
CA LEU A 492 -6.90 -10.67 -5.01
C LEU A 492 -8.37 -10.27 -5.21
N GLU A 493 -8.64 -9.12 -5.83
CA GLU A 493 -10.00 -8.57 -5.92
C GLU A 493 -10.77 -8.99 -7.18
N THR A 494 -10.09 -9.35 -8.28
CA THR A 494 -10.75 -9.90 -9.47
C THR A 494 -11.62 -11.11 -9.13
N PRO A 495 -11.10 -12.19 -8.49
CA PRO A 495 -11.94 -13.34 -8.18
C PRO A 495 -13.06 -13.00 -7.18
N ALA A 496 -12.82 -12.09 -6.23
CA ALA A 496 -13.84 -11.64 -5.30
C ALA A 496 -15.00 -10.93 -6.01
N LEU A 497 -14.70 -10.02 -6.94
CA LEU A 497 -15.69 -9.33 -7.76
C LEU A 497 -16.45 -10.31 -8.68
N LEU A 498 -15.76 -11.23 -9.35
CA LEU A 498 -16.40 -12.22 -10.23
C LEU A 498 -17.36 -13.14 -9.46
N ARG A 499 -16.97 -13.60 -8.25
CA ARG A 499 -17.86 -14.38 -7.36
C ARG A 499 -19.09 -13.57 -6.94
N ARG A 500 -18.92 -12.32 -6.48
CA ARG A 500 -20.05 -11.42 -6.12
C ARG A 500 -20.96 -11.14 -7.32
N SER A 501 -20.41 -11.20 -8.54
CA SER A 501 -21.14 -11.05 -9.80
C SER A 501 -21.94 -12.29 -10.19
N GLY A 502 -21.77 -13.41 -9.50
CA GLY A 502 -22.55 -14.64 -9.69
C GLY A 502 -21.97 -15.59 -10.74
N LEU A 503 -20.71 -15.41 -11.13
CA LEU A 503 -19.98 -16.43 -11.89
C LEU A 503 -19.73 -17.65 -11.00
N ARG A 504 -19.88 -18.84 -11.59
CA ARG A 504 -19.81 -20.14 -10.89
C ARG A 504 -18.67 -21.04 -11.35
N ASN A 505 -17.74 -20.53 -12.15
CA ASN A 505 -16.58 -21.33 -12.55
C ASN A 505 -15.79 -21.73 -11.27
N PRO A 506 -15.52 -23.04 -11.06
CA PRO A 506 -14.93 -23.55 -9.83
C PRO A 506 -13.48 -23.09 -9.60
N ASN A 507 -12.81 -22.57 -10.63
CA ASN A 507 -11.43 -22.08 -10.56
C ASN A 507 -11.34 -20.63 -10.04
N ILE A 508 -12.45 -19.88 -10.04
CA ILE A 508 -12.45 -18.49 -9.57
C ILE A 508 -12.09 -18.46 -8.08
N GLY A 509 -10.97 -17.79 -7.76
CA GLY A 509 -10.45 -17.67 -6.40
C GLY A 509 -9.68 -18.89 -5.89
N LYS A 510 -9.27 -19.79 -6.78
CA LYS A 510 -8.30 -20.87 -6.51
C LYS A 510 -6.94 -20.52 -7.13
N HIS A 511 -5.93 -21.33 -6.84
CA HIS A 511 -4.60 -21.28 -7.45
C HIS A 511 -3.84 -19.95 -7.25
N LEU A 512 -4.10 -19.23 -6.15
CA LEU A 512 -3.27 -18.08 -5.78
C LEU A 512 -1.82 -18.54 -5.58
N ARG A 513 -0.91 -17.99 -6.39
CA ARG A 513 0.54 -18.15 -6.23
C ARG A 513 1.12 -16.86 -5.68
N LEU A 514 2.02 -16.97 -4.72
CA LEU A 514 2.73 -15.86 -4.10
C LEU A 514 4.23 -16.14 -4.20
N HIS A 515 5.04 -15.08 -4.21
CA HIS A 515 6.50 -15.16 -4.02
C HIS A 515 6.82 -14.60 -2.63
N PRO A 516 6.87 -15.43 -1.57
CA PRO A 516 7.26 -14.97 -0.25
C PRO A 516 8.69 -14.43 -0.28
N VAL A 517 8.88 -13.21 0.23
CA VAL A 517 10.20 -12.59 0.32
C VAL A 517 10.72 -12.77 1.75
N ALA A 518 11.90 -13.38 1.89
CA ALA A 518 12.64 -13.41 3.14
C ALA A 518 13.62 -12.22 3.18
N MET A 519 13.69 -11.55 4.32
CA MET A 519 14.66 -10.47 4.55
C MET A 519 15.85 -11.01 5.34
N ALA A 520 17.06 -10.71 4.88
CA ALA A 520 18.30 -10.91 5.60
C ALA A 520 18.89 -9.55 5.96
N TRP A 521 19.42 -9.42 7.17
CA TRP A 521 20.02 -8.18 7.67
C TRP A 521 21.46 -8.46 8.07
N GLY A 522 22.36 -7.56 7.72
CA GLY A 522 23.77 -7.60 8.11
C GLY A 522 24.20 -6.23 8.62
N TYR A 523 25.11 -6.21 9.59
CA TYR A 523 25.72 -4.98 10.10
C TYR A 523 27.07 -4.76 9.43
N PHE A 524 27.22 -3.63 8.75
CA PHE A 524 28.43 -3.26 7.99
C PHE A 524 28.96 -1.92 8.50
N PRO A 525 29.84 -1.90 9.52
CA PRO A 525 30.38 -0.67 10.08
C PRO A 525 31.36 0.00 9.09
N GLU A 526 31.24 1.32 8.92
CA GLU A 526 32.06 2.14 8.00
C GLU A 526 33.57 2.02 8.24
N GLU A 527 34.01 1.66 9.44
CA GLU A 527 35.43 1.61 9.81
C GLU A 527 36.25 0.53 9.08
N GLU A 528 35.63 -0.57 8.64
CA GLU A 528 36.39 -1.64 7.96
C GLU A 528 36.64 -1.34 6.48
N GLU A 529 35.78 -0.57 5.81
CA GLU A 529 35.97 -0.24 4.39
C GLU A 529 37.03 0.85 4.19
N LYS A 530 37.09 1.88 5.05
CA LYS A 530 38.19 2.87 5.02
C LYS A 530 39.55 2.23 5.35
N LYS A 531 39.60 1.25 6.26
CA LYS A 531 40.83 0.52 6.62
C LYS A 531 41.30 -0.48 5.54
N ARG A 532 40.39 -1.00 4.70
CA ARG A 532 40.75 -1.86 3.56
C ARG A 532 41.15 -1.05 2.32
N ALA A 533 40.45 0.04 2.00
CA ALA A 533 40.81 0.92 0.88
C ALA A 533 42.18 1.59 1.04
N SER A 534 42.67 1.76 2.27
CA SER A 534 44.02 2.28 2.57
C SER A 534 45.13 1.22 2.55
N ARG A 535 44.79 -0.07 2.39
CA ARG A 535 45.75 -1.17 2.30
C ARG A 535 45.95 -1.71 0.88
N GLU A 536 45.12 -1.29 -0.06
CA GLU A 536 45.22 -1.62 -1.50
C GLU A 536 45.74 -0.44 -2.34
N GLY A 537 46.39 0.54 -1.69
CA GLY A 537 47.10 1.64 -2.35
C GLY A 537 48.48 1.24 -2.84
#